data_AF-A0A1F8NW45-F1
#
_entry.id   AF-A0A1F8NW45-F1
#
_cell.length_a   1.000
_cell.length_b   1.000
_cell.length_c   1.000
_cell.angle_alpha   90.00
_cell.angle_beta   90.00
_cell.angle_gamma   90.00
#
_symmetry.space_group_name_H-M   'P 1'
#
loop_
_entity.id
_entity.type
_entity.pdbx_description
1 polymer ?
#
loop_
_entity_poly.entity_id
_entity_poly.type
_entity_poly.pdbx_seq_one_letter_code
_entity_poly.pdbx_strand_id
1 'polypeptide(L)'
;MSRKMTVVFHDEELYTYLKVEAARRHMPASEIMTDAAREWLESHEDVELLPVIEAAETEWKEKGGRPWSEAEQELEKSVNRSEEAAGAKRV
;
A
#
# COMPACT_ATOMS: atom_id res chain seq x y z
N MET A 1 -23.40 -6.22 2.71
CA MET A 1 -24.23 -6.36 1.49
C MET A 1 -23.39 -7.02 0.41
N SER A 2 -23.85 -8.10 -0.22
CA SER A 2 -23.12 -8.77 -1.31
C SER A 2 -23.68 -8.34 -2.68
N ARG A 3 -22.78 -8.05 -3.63
CA ARG A 3 -23.12 -7.79 -5.04
C ARG A 3 -22.71 -9.00 -5.87
N LYS A 4 -23.50 -9.37 -6.87
CA LYS A 4 -23.22 -10.51 -7.75
C LYS A 4 -22.63 -10.02 -9.07
N MET A 5 -21.63 -10.73 -9.57
CA MET A 5 -21.00 -10.52 -10.86
C MET A 5 -20.84 -11.88 -11.55
N THR A 6 -21.07 -11.94 -12.85
CA THR A 6 -20.86 -13.15 -13.66
C THR A 6 -19.54 -12.99 -14.41
N VAL A 7 -18.66 -13.97 -14.29
CA VAL A 7 -17.35 -14.01 -14.96
C VAL A 7 -17.33 -15.23 -15.87
N VAL A 8 -16.79 -15.06 -17.08
CA VAL A 8 -16.59 -16.14 -18.05
C VAL A 8 -15.11 -16.51 -18.06
N PHE A 9 -14.80 -17.78 -17.83
CA PHE A 9 -13.46 -18.32 -18.00
C PHE A 9 -13.31 -18.79 -19.44
N HIS A 10 -12.38 -18.17 -20.19
CA HIS A 10 -12.05 -18.58 -21.55
C HIS A 10 -11.03 -19.73 -21.60
N ASP A 11 -10.38 -20.00 -20.47
CA ASP A 11 -9.46 -21.11 -20.26
C ASP A 11 -10.15 -22.19 -19.40
N GLU A 12 -10.40 -23.35 -20.00
CA GLU A 12 -11.06 -24.48 -19.35
C GLU A 12 -10.18 -25.15 -18.29
N GLU A 13 -8.86 -25.15 -18.48
CA GLU A 13 -7.91 -25.70 -17.51
C GLU A 13 -7.91 -24.85 -16.23
N LEU A 14 -7.88 -23.52 -16.39
CA LEU A 14 -7.96 -22.60 -15.26
C LEU A 14 -9.26 -22.75 -14.47
N TYR A 15 -10.40 -22.86 -15.17
CA TYR A 15 -11.70 -23.10 -14.54
C TYR A 15 -11.71 -24.41 -13.74
N THR A 16 -11.14 -25.46 -14.32
CA THR A 16 -11.05 -26.78 -13.68
C THR A 16 -10.15 -26.73 -12.45
N TYR A 17 -8.99 -26.09 -12.56
CA TYR A 17 -8.05 -25.93 -11.46
C TYR A 17 -8.67 -25.17 -10.29
N LEU A 18 -9.36 -24.05 -10.57
CA LEU A 18 -10.07 -23.27 -9.56
C LEU A 18 -11.11 -24.12 -8.81
N LYS A 19 -11.87 -24.95 -9.54
CA LYS A 19 -12.85 -25.85 -8.92
C LYS A 19 -12.20 -26.88 -8.00
N VAL A 20 -11.09 -27.47 -8.44
CA VAL A 20 -10.34 -28.46 -7.64
C VAL A 20 -9.80 -27.80 -6.36
N GLU A 21 -9.21 -26.62 -6.45
CA GLU A 21 -8.69 -25.91 -5.29
C GLU A 21 -9.79 -25.46 -4.33
N ALA A 22 -10.94 -24.98 -4.83
CA ALA A 22 -12.11 -24.68 -4.00
C ALA A 22 -12.59 -25.91 -3.21
N ALA A 23 -12.68 -27.07 -3.88
CA ALA A 23 -13.04 -28.33 -3.22
C ALA A 23 -12.00 -28.76 -2.19
N ARG A 24 -10.71 -28.67 -2.52
CA ARG A 24 -9.59 -29.05 -1.65
C ARG A 24 -9.52 -28.22 -0.37
N ARG A 25 -9.82 -26.92 -0.47
CA ARG A 25 -9.79 -25.97 0.64
C ARG A 25 -11.12 -25.87 1.39
N HIS A 26 -12.14 -26.61 0.96
CA HIS A 26 -13.51 -26.54 1.51
C HIS A 26 -14.07 -25.10 1.54
N MET A 27 -13.82 -24.33 0.48
CA MET A 27 -14.25 -22.93 0.38
C MET A 27 -14.89 -22.66 -0.97
N PRO A 28 -15.79 -21.67 -1.09
CA PRO A 28 -16.39 -21.33 -2.37
C PRO A 28 -15.36 -20.70 -3.31
N ALA A 29 -15.44 -21.02 -4.60
CA ALA A 29 -14.58 -20.44 -5.63
C ALA A 29 -14.67 -18.90 -5.68
N SER A 30 -15.81 -18.32 -5.25
CA SER A 30 -15.96 -16.86 -5.16
C SER A 30 -15.03 -16.22 -4.15
N GLU A 31 -14.67 -16.91 -3.05
CA GLU A 31 -13.70 -16.38 -2.08
C GLU A 31 -12.30 -16.37 -2.68
N ILE A 32 -11.87 -17.47 -3.31
CA ILE A 32 -10.59 -17.54 -4.02
C ILE A 32 -10.50 -16.45 -5.10
N MET A 33 -11.56 -16.27 -5.89
CA MET A 33 -11.62 -15.22 -6.91
C MET A 33 -11.63 -13.82 -6.33
N THR A 34 -12.20 -13.62 -5.14
CA THR A 34 -12.19 -12.32 -4.46
C THR A 34 -10.78 -11.97 -4.01
N ASP A 35 -10.04 -12.92 -3.44
CA ASP A 35 -8.67 -12.69 -2.99
C ASP A 35 -7.74 -12.46 -4.19
N ALA A 36 -7.85 -13.26 -5.25
CA ALA A 36 -7.08 -13.06 -6.47
C ALA A 36 -7.37 -11.70 -7.14
N ALA A 37 -8.64 -11.25 -7.16
CA ALA A 37 -9.01 -9.94 -7.68
C ALA A 37 -8.48 -8.79 -6.81
N ARG A 38 -8.47 -8.98 -5.48
CA ARG A 38 -7.88 -8.00 -4.55
C ARG A 38 -6.38 -7.86 -4.80
N GLU A 39 -5.64 -8.97 -4.79
CA GLU A 39 -4.19 -8.96 -5.03
C GLU A 39 -3.84 -8.33 -6.38
N TRP A 40 -4.62 -8.66 -7.43
CA TRP A 40 -4.39 -8.08 -8.75
C TRP A 40 -4.61 -6.57 -8.77
N LEU A 41 -5.70 -6.07 -8.16
CA LEU A 41 -5.97 -4.63 -8.07
C LEU A 41 -4.92 -3.88 -7.24
N GLU A 42 -4.55 -4.42 -6.07
CA GLU A 42 -3.51 -3.85 -5.21
C GLU A 42 -2.16 -3.75 -5.96
N SER A 43 -1.79 -4.81 -6.70
CA SER A 43 -0.57 -4.79 -7.52
C SER A 43 -0.63 -3.73 -8.63
N HIS A 44 -1.82 -3.42 -9.14
CA HIS A 44 -2.01 -2.43 -10.20
C HIS A 44 -1.95 -1.00 -9.63
N GLU A 45 -2.51 -0.79 -8.43
CA GLU A 45 -2.40 0.48 -7.69
C GLU A 45 -0.92 0.78 -7.38
N ASP A 46 -0.15 -0.21 -6.93
CA ASP A 46 1.29 -0.05 -6.69
C ASP A 46 2.02 0.38 -7.97
N VAL A 47 1.70 -0.22 -9.12
CA VAL A 47 2.29 0.14 -10.42
C VAL A 47 1.92 1.57 -10.83
N GLU A 48 0.69 2.01 -10.58
CA GLU A 48 0.25 3.38 -10.87
C GLU A 48 0.89 4.43 -9.96
N LEU A 49 1.29 4.05 -8.74
CA LEU A 49 1.95 4.93 -7.78
C LEU A 49 3.45 5.10 -8.07
N LEU A 50 4.11 4.14 -8.74
CA LEU A 50 5.54 4.22 -9.04
C LEU A 50 5.95 5.52 -9.75
N PRO A 51 5.27 5.99 -10.82
CA PRO A 51 5.61 7.26 -11.46
C PRO A 51 5.48 8.47 -10.53
N VAL A 52 4.51 8.44 -9.60
CA VAL A 52 4.31 9.52 -8.62
C VAL A 52 5.45 9.53 -7.60
N ILE A 53 5.86 8.35 -7.13
CA ILE A 53 7.01 8.20 -6.22
C ILE A 53 8.30 8.67 -6.91
N GLU A 54 8.55 8.26 -8.15
CA GLU A 54 9.73 8.68 -8.92
C GLU A 54 9.77 10.19 -9.16
N ALA A 55 8.61 10.80 -9.43
CA ALA A 55 8.49 12.26 -9.56
C ALA A 55 8.81 12.97 -8.24
N ALA A 56 8.26 12.49 -7.13
CA ALA A 56 8.52 13.03 -5.79
C ALA A 56 10.00 12.88 -5.39
N GLU A 57 10.63 11.74 -5.70
CA GLU A 57 12.05 11.53 -5.46
C GLU A 57 12.93 12.48 -6.27
N THR A 58 12.58 12.68 -7.55
CA THR A 58 13.30 13.60 -8.43
C THR A 58 13.20 15.03 -7.89
N GLU A 59 11.99 15.48 -7.55
CA GLU A 59 11.77 16.80 -6.96
C GLU A 59 12.54 16.97 -5.65
N TRP A 60 12.52 15.97 -4.77
CA TRP A 60 13.26 15.98 -3.51
C TRP A 60 14.77 16.10 -3.78
N LYS A 61 15.34 15.33 -4.72
CA LYS A 61 16.77 15.43 -5.11
C LYS A 61 17.10 16.83 -5.64
N GLU A 62 16.27 17.38 -6.54
CA GLU A 62 16.48 18.72 -7.12
C GLU A 62 16.46 19.84 -6.07
N LYS A 63 15.61 19.70 -5.04
CA LYS A 63 15.49 20.68 -3.95
C LYS A 63 16.55 20.51 -2.85
N GLY A 64 17.56 19.68 -3.05
CA GLY A 64 18.62 19.42 -2.06
C GLY A 64 18.18 18.49 -0.94
N GLY A 65 17.42 17.46 -1.30
CA GLY A 65 16.86 16.46 -0.41
C GLY A 65 17.88 15.86 0.55
N ARG A 66 17.46 15.70 1.81
CA ARG A 66 18.29 15.17 2.90
C ARG A 66 17.72 13.87 3.46
N PRO A 67 18.57 12.89 3.83
CA PRO A 67 18.11 11.63 4.41
C PRO A 67 17.22 11.84 5.63
N TRP A 68 16.24 10.96 5.82
CA TRP A 68 15.34 11.04 6.97
C TRP A 68 16.09 11.10 8.30
N SER A 69 17.17 10.32 8.45
CA SER A 69 17.99 10.30 9.67
C SER A 69 18.58 11.66 10.05
N GLU A 70 18.86 12.52 9.07
CA GLU A 70 19.35 13.88 9.33
C GLU A 70 18.20 14.81 9.72
N ALA A 71 17.09 14.73 8.99
CA ALA A 71 15.88 15.50 9.28
C ALA A 71 15.27 15.16 10.66
N GLU A 72 15.30 13.89 11.04
CA GLU A 72 14.79 13.37 12.32
C GLU A 72 15.56 13.97 13.50
N GLN A 73 16.88 14.02 13.43
CA GLN A 73 17.71 14.63 14.48
C GLN A 73 17.49 16.15 14.59
N GLU A 74 17.25 16.85 13.49
CA GLU A 74 16.91 18.28 13.50
C GLU A 74 15.52 18.52 14.10
N LEU A 75 14.56 17.64 13.79
CA LEU A 75 13.21 17.68 14.32
C LEU A 75 13.21 17.46 15.84
N GLU A 76 13.87 16.41 16.32
CA GLU A 76 13.97 16.10 17.75
C GLU A 76 14.60 17.26 18.55
N LYS A 77 15.69 17.86 18.03
CA LYS A 77 16.31 19.04 18.63
C LYS A 77 15.38 20.26 18.66
N SER A 78 14.53 20.42 17.66
CA SER A 78 13.58 21.54 17.56
C SER A 78 12.39 21.36 18.50
N VAL A 79 11.89 20.13 18.65
CA VAL A 79 10.83 19.77 19.61
C VAL A 79 11.31 20.04 21.04
N ASN A 80 12.48 19.55 21.42
CA ASN A 80 13.04 19.76 22.75
C ASN A 80 13.21 21.25 23.08
N ARG A 81 13.68 22.06 22.12
CA ARG A 81 13.84 23.52 22.29
C ARG A 81 12.50 24.23 22.48
N SER A 82 11.44 23.75 21.83
CA SER A 82 10.09 24.30 21.98
C SER A 82 9.47 23.98 23.34
N GLU A 83 9.75 22.78 23.88
CA GLU A 83 9.30 22.35 25.20
C GLU A 83 10.01 23.12 26.33
N GLU A 84 11.32 23.35 26.20
CA GLU A 84 12.08 24.19 27.13
C GLU A 84 11.58 25.64 27.13
N ALA A 85 11.29 26.21 25.96
CA ALA A 85 10.75 27.56 25.84
C ALA A 85 9.31 27.68 26.38
N ALA A 86 8.50 26.62 26.26
CA ALA A 86 7.16 26.56 26.83
C ALA A 86 7.19 26.37 28.36
N GLY A 87 8.17 25.62 28.89
CA GLY A 87 8.42 25.48 30.32
C GLY A 87 8.93 26.77 30.97
N ALA A 88 9.84 27.49 30.31
CA ALA A 88 10.41 28.74 30.81
C ALA A 88 9.40 29.90 30.88
N LYS A 89 8.34 29.89 30.05
CA LYS A 89 7.25 30.88 30.11
C LYS A 89 6.19 30.59 31.18
N ARG A 90 6.26 29.43 31.86
CA ARG A 90 5.32 29.03 32.93
C ARG A 90 5.85 29.29 34.35
N VAL A 91 7.00 29.95 34.49
CA VAL A 91 7.60 30.35 35.78
C VAL A 91 7.43 31.85 35.99
#